data_AF-A0A1T1I5Q5-F1
#
_entry.id   AF-A0A1T1I5Q5-F1
#
_cell.length_a   1.000
_cell.length_b   1.000
_cell.length_c   1.000
_cell.angle_alpha   90.00
_cell.angle_beta   90.00
_cell.angle_gamma   90.00
#
_symmetry.space_group_name_H-M   'P 1'
#
loop_
_entity.id
_entity.type
_entity.pdbx_description
1 polymer ?
#
loop_
_entity_poly.entity_id
_entity_poly.type
_entity_poly.pdbx_seq_one_letter_code
_entity_poly.pdbx_strand_id
1 'polypeptide(L)'
;MPYLEAVNREPCRADVWSRANSHCQVRYQLSAEAEADVLCRVLNHFALQSLVPQQVAVLQRDGQLHIEVALDGLSWHRAGVIAEKLRNLISVESVTLEPIELSRLHAAG
;
A
#
# COMPACT_ATOMS: atom_id res chain seq x y z
N MET A 1 19.91 2.13 -52.46
CA MET A 1 19.74 2.81 -51.16
C MET A 1 18.66 2.08 -50.39
N PRO A 2 18.95 1.27 -49.36
CA PRO A 2 17.90 0.60 -48.61
C PRO A 2 17.20 1.60 -47.67
N TYR A 3 15.88 1.51 -47.65
CA TYR A 3 14.96 2.34 -46.91
C TYR A 3 15.07 2.01 -45.42
N LEU A 4 15.41 3.00 -44.58
CA LEU A 4 15.43 2.85 -43.13
C LEU A 4 13.99 2.71 -42.63
N GLU A 5 13.59 1.49 -42.28
CA GLU A 5 12.33 1.23 -41.60
C GLU A 5 12.28 2.03 -40.29
N ALA A 6 11.34 2.97 -40.20
CA ALA A 6 11.08 3.69 -38.97
C ALA A 6 10.54 2.70 -37.93
N VAL A 7 11.36 2.37 -36.94
CA VAL A 7 10.95 1.60 -35.76
C VAL A 7 9.81 2.35 -35.09
N ASN A 8 8.60 1.84 -35.25
CA ASN A 8 7.43 2.28 -34.50
C ASN A 8 7.75 2.07 -33.01
N ARG A 9 8.11 3.15 -32.31
CA ARG A 9 8.35 3.10 -30.88
C ARG A 9 7.02 2.77 -30.23
N GLU A 10 6.87 1.52 -29.79
CA GLU A 10 5.75 1.12 -28.93
C GLU A 10 5.56 2.20 -27.86
N PRO A 11 4.32 2.63 -27.59
CA PRO A 11 4.08 3.66 -26.58
C PRO A 11 4.74 3.20 -25.29
N CYS A 12 5.73 3.98 -24.85
CA CYS A 12 6.50 3.71 -23.65
C CYS A 12 5.51 3.40 -22.52
N ARG A 13 5.51 2.15 -22.04
CA ARG A 13 4.61 1.71 -20.98
C ARG A 13 4.71 2.73 -19.85
N ALA A 14 3.60 3.41 -19.56
CA ALA A 14 3.55 4.36 -18.46
C ALA A 14 4.06 3.64 -17.20
N ASP A 15 5.13 4.16 -16.60
CA ASP A 15 5.75 3.56 -15.44
C ASP A 15 4.86 3.82 -14.21
N VAL A 16 3.81 3.01 -14.07
CA VAL A 16 2.83 3.10 -12.98
C VAL A 16 3.49 2.90 -11.59
N TRP A 17 4.72 2.36 -11.59
CA TRP A 17 5.54 2.11 -10.42
C TRP A 17 6.54 3.22 -10.11
N SER A 18 6.69 4.21 -10.99
CA SER A 18 7.59 5.34 -10.77
C SER A 18 7.20 6.08 -9.50
N ARG A 19 8.19 6.39 -8.67
CA ARG A 19 8.03 7.30 -7.52
C ARG A 19 7.54 8.68 -7.96
N ALA A 20 7.56 9.04 -9.24
CA ALA A 20 7.04 10.32 -9.72
C ALA A 20 5.51 10.33 -9.97
N ASN A 21 4.83 9.18 -9.92
CA ASN A 21 3.38 9.13 -10.00
C ASN A 21 2.72 9.69 -8.74
N SER A 22 1.52 10.24 -8.88
CA SER A 22 0.71 10.86 -7.82
C SER A 22 0.85 10.12 -6.49
N HIS A 23 1.65 10.67 -5.58
CA HIS A 23 1.85 10.10 -4.26
C HIS A 23 0.53 10.22 -3.51
N CYS A 24 -0.08 9.08 -3.17
CA CYS A 24 -1.25 9.02 -2.32
C CYS A 24 -0.84 8.55 -0.93
N GLN A 25 -1.41 9.22 0.07
CA GLN A 25 -1.44 8.70 1.42
C GLN A 25 -2.55 7.65 1.50
N VAL A 26 -2.25 6.49 2.07
CA VAL A 26 -3.14 5.33 2.11
C VAL A 26 -3.21 4.73 3.50
N ARG A 27 -4.37 4.16 3.83
CA ARG A 27 -4.62 3.42 5.05
C ARG A 27 -4.93 1.97 4.70
N TYR A 28 -4.19 1.06 5.32
CA TYR A 28 -4.51 -0.37 5.35
C TYR A 28 -5.22 -0.67 6.66
N GLN A 29 -6.33 -1.38 6.58
CA GLN A 29 -7.02 -1.95 7.75
C GLN A 29 -7.01 -3.46 7.59
N LEU A 30 -6.42 -4.16 8.55
CA LEU A 30 -6.30 -5.61 8.55
C LEU A 30 -7.06 -6.19 9.74
N SER A 31 -7.75 -7.31 9.52
CA SER A 31 -8.24 -8.16 10.60
C SER A 31 -7.52 -9.50 10.52
N ALA A 32 -7.04 -9.98 11.66
CA ALA A 32 -6.28 -11.21 11.75
C ALA A 32 -6.58 -11.94 13.06
N GLU A 33 -6.36 -13.26 13.10
CA GLU A 33 -6.41 -14.01 14.36
C GLU A 33 -5.30 -13.52 15.30
N ALA A 34 -5.56 -13.50 16.61
CA ALA A 34 -4.62 -13.01 17.62
C ALA A 34 -3.46 -13.99 17.90
N GLU A 35 -2.62 -14.22 16.89
CA GLU A 35 -1.36 -14.94 17.02
C GLU A 35 -0.22 -13.98 17.43
N ALA A 36 0.75 -14.52 18.18
CA ALA A 36 1.84 -13.73 18.73
C ALA A 36 2.77 -13.10 17.67
N ASP A 37 2.86 -13.69 16.47
CA ASP A 37 3.78 -13.28 15.42
C ASP A 37 3.11 -12.49 14.28
N VAL A 38 1.77 -12.44 14.20
CA VAL A 38 1.02 -11.75 13.13
C VAL A 38 1.48 -10.31 12.94
N LEU A 39 1.60 -9.55 14.03
CA LEU A 39 2.03 -8.15 13.95
C LEU A 39 3.45 -8.03 13.36
N CYS A 40 4.37 -8.89 13.79
CA CYS A 40 5.73 -8.94 13.27
C CYS A 40 5.75 -9.32 11.78
N ARG A 41 4.93 -10.28 11.34
CA ARG A 41 4.81 -10.66 9.92
C ARG A 41 4.33 -9.50 9.05
N VAL A 42 3.30 -8.78 9.52
CA VAL A 42 2.76 -7.58 8.84
C VAL A 42 3.83 -6.49 8.72
N LEU A 43 4.49 -6.13 9.83
CA LEU A 43 5.54 -5.11 9.82
C LEU A 43 6.74 -5.51 8.95
N ASN A 44 7.15 -6.78 9.00
CA ASN A 44 8.21 -7.31 8.17
C ASN A 44 7.88 -7.20 6.68
N HIS A 45 6.61 -7.37 6.29
CA HIS A 45 6.20 -7.22 4.90
C HIS A 45 6.50 -5.82 4.35
N PHE A 46 6.22 -4.78 5.13
CA PHE A 46 6.54 -3.40 4.77
C PHE A 46 8.05 -3.15 4.76
N ALA A 47 8.77 -3.69 5.75
CA ALA A 47 10.22 -3.56 5.84
C ALA A 47 10.94 -4.15 4.61
N LEU A 48 10.53 -5.34 4.15
CA LEU A 48 11.06 -5.98 2.94
C LEU A 48 10.81 -5.16 1.65
N GLN A 49 9.83 -4.25 1.67
CA GLN A 49 9.54 -3.33 0.56
C GLN A 49 10.23 -1.95 0.71
N SER A 50 11.10 -1.81 1.73
CA SER A 50 11.71 -0.54 2.13
C SER A 50 10.67 0.56 2.40
N LEU A 51 9.53 0.18 2.98
CA LEU A 51 8.45 1.08 3.36
C LEU A 51 8.44 1.27 4.87
N VAL A 52 8.39 2.53 5.29
CA VAL A 52 8.29 2.92 6.70
C VAL A 52 6.89 3.49 6.91
N PRO A 53 6.01 2.80 7.66
CA PRO A 53 4.72 3.33 8.06
C PRO A 53 4.84 4.66 8.79
N GLN A 54 3.96 5.61 8.51
CA GLN A 54 3.84 6.84 9.30
C GLN A 54 3.16 6.57 10.64
N GLN A 55 2.20 5.64 10.65
CA GLN A 55 1.46 5.24 11.83
C GLN A 55 1.12 3.75 11.75
N VAL A 56 1.18 3.08 12.90
CA VAL A 56 0.62 1.75 13.10
C VAL A 56 -0.22 1.80 14.37
N ALA A 57 -1.47 1.37 14.27
CA ALA A 57 -2.36 1.19 15.42
C ALA A 57 -2.78 -0.28 15.48
N VAL A 58 -2.87 -0.84 16.70
CA VAL A 58 -3.26 -2.24 16.92
C VAL A 58 -4.24 -2.30 18.06
N LEU A 59 -5.35 -2.98 17.85
CA LEU A 59 -6.33 -3.29 18.87
C LEU A 59 -6.60 -4.79 18.88
N GLN A 60 -6.44 -5.43 20.04
CA GLN A 60 -6.87 -6.80 20.25
C GLN A 60 -8.29 -6.80 20.81
N ARG A 61 -9.20 -7.52 20.15
CA ARG A 61 -10.59 -7.61 20.54
C ARG A 61 -11.17 -8.95 20.10
N ASP A 62 -11.88 -9.62 21.00
CA ASP A 62 -12.63 -10.85 20.71
C ASP A 62 -11.78 -11.95 20.02
N GLY A 63 -10.49 -12.04 20.39
CA GLY A 63 -9.56 -13.03 19.82
C GLY A 63 -8.98 -12.64 18.45
N GLN A 64 -9.27 -11.44 17.95
CA GLN A 64 -8.71 -10.89 16.72
C GLN A 64 -7.80 -9.69 16.99
N LEU A 65 -6.86 -9.45 16.08
CA LEU A 65 -6.08 -8.23 15.98
C LEU A 65 -6.61 -7.38 14.82
N HIS A 66 -7.07 -6.18 15.15
CA HIS A 66 -7.35 -5.14 14.18
C HIS A 66 -6.12 -4.25 14.06
N ILE A 67 -5.52 -4.20 12.88
CA ILE A 67 -4.27 -3.49 12.61
C ILE A 67 -4.55 -2.41 11.57
N GLU A 68 -4.20 -1.17 11.90
CA GLU A 68 -4.25 -0.06 10.96
C GLU A 68 -2.83 0.41 10.64
N VAL A 69 -2.53 0.57 9.35
CA VAL A 69 -1.22 1.04 8.89
C VAL A 69 -1.41 2.20 7.92
N ALA A 70 -0.89 3.38 8.28
CA ALA A 70 -0.88 4.54 7.41
C ALA A 70 0.48 4.64 6.69
N LEU A 71 0.43 4.76 5.37
CA LEU A 71 1.59 4.90 4.50
C LEU A 71 1.43 6.11 3.59
N ASP A 72 2.55 6.66 3.15
CA ASP A 72 2.61 7.78 2.21
C ASP A 72 3.66 7.50 1.15
N GLY A 73 3.64 8.28 0.08
CA GLY A 73 4.62 8.19 -0.98
C GLY A 73 4.44 6.97 -1.89
N LEU A 74 3.29 6.28 -1.83
CA LEU A 74 2.95 5.15 -2.70
C LEU A 74 2.06 5.59 -3.85
N SER A 75 2.18 4.93 -5.00
CA SER A 75 1.13 4.99 -6.02
C SER A 75 -0.02 4.06 -5.63
N TRP A 76 -1.25 4.40 -6.03
CA TRP A 76 -2.44 3.60 -5.72
C TRP A 76 -2.31 2.14 -6.16
N HIS A 77 -1.73 1.90 -7.34
CA HIS A 77 -1.51 0.55 -7.84
C HIS A 77 -0.52 -0.25 -6.97
N ARG A 78 0.61 0.37 -6.56
CA ARG A 78 1.57 -0.28 -5.65
C ARG A 78 0.90 -0.58 -4.31
N ALA A 79 0.07 0.34 -3.83
CA ALA A 79 -0.68 0.14 -2.60
C ALA A 79 -1.63 -1.07 -2.69
N GLY A 80 -2.33 -1.22 -3.81
CA GLY A 80 -3.19 -2.37 -4.10
C GLY A 80 -2.43 -3.70 -4.15
N VAL A 81 -1.27 -3.74 -4.82
CA VAL A 81 -0.43 -4.95 -4.87
C VAL A 81 0.03 -5.37 -3.46
N ILE A 82 0.33 -4.42 -2.58
CA ILE A 82 0.66 -4.70 -1.19
C ILE A 82 -0.56 -5.25 -0.45
N ALA A 83 -1.75 -4.69 -0.64
CA ALA A 83 -2.98 -5.20 -0.02
C ALA A 83 -3.28 -6.66 -0.41
N GLU A 84 -3.11 -7.00 -1.69
CA GLU A 84 -3.22 -8.38 -2.20
C GLU A 84 -2.21 -9.31 -1.50
N LYS A 85 -0.95 -8.86 -1.37
CA LYS A 85 0.09 -9.65 -0.70
C LYS A 85 -0.21 -9.84 0.78
N LEU A 86 -0.74 -8.83 1.46
CA LEU A 86 -1.12 -8.93 2.87
C LEU A 86 -2.28 -9.91 3.09
N ARG A 87 -3.23 -10.00 2.15
CA ARG A 87 -4.30 -11.01 2.19
C ARG A 87 -3.80 -12.45 2.06
N ASN A 88 -2.63 -12.65 1.45
CA ASN A 88 -2.02 -13.98 1.32
C ASN A 88 -1.24 -14.41 2.57
N LEU A 89 -1.20 -13.59 3.63
CA LEU A 89 -0.65 -14.00 4.91
C LEU A 89 -1.61 -14.96 5.59
N ILE A 90 -1.12 -16.16 5.95
CA ILE A 90 -1.84 -17.09 6.83
C ILE A 90 -2.18 -16.30 8.11
N SER A 91 -3.45 -16.36 8.50
CA SER A 91 -4.07 -15.67 9.65
C SER A 91 -4.53 -14.23 9.46
N VAL A 92 -4.45 -13.64 8.26
CA VAL A 92 -5.16 -12.39 7.93
C VAL A 92 -6.50 -12.71 7.27
N GLU A 93 -7.60 -12.38 7.95
CA GLU A 93 -8.97 -12.64 7.51
C GLU A 93 -9.45 -11.59 6.48
N SER A 94 -9.07 -10.33 6.66
CA SER A 94 -9.44 -9.27 5.72
C SER A 94 -8.40 -8.16 5.65
N VAL A 95 -8.33 -7.50 4.49
CA VAL A 95 -7.53 -6.29 4.27
C VAL A 95 -8.35 -5.31 3.44
N THR A 96 -8.60 -4.12 4.00
CA THR A 96 -9.21 -2.98 3.32
C THR A 96 -8.12 -1.94 3.04
N LEU A 97 -8.17 -1.33 1.85
CA LEU A 97 -7.27 -0.26 1.43
C LEU A 97 -8.10 0.98 1.11
N GLU A 98 -7.81 2.08 1.81
CA GLU A 98 -8.50 3.36 1.64
C GLU A 98 -7.51 4.48 1.35
N PRO A 99 -7.84 5.44 0.46
CA PRO A 99 -7.08 6.67 0.35
C PRO A 99 -7.30 7.53 1.60
N ILE A 100 -6.24 8.14 2.12
CA ILE A 100 -6.38 9.15 3.17
C ILE A 100 -6.65 10.48 2.48
N GLU A 101 -7.89 10.97 2.55
CA GLU A 101 -8.17 12.34 2.17
C GLU A 101 -7.51 13.28 3.18
N LEU A 102 -6.52 14.05 2.71
CA LEU A 102 -6.10 15.26 3.41
C LEU A 102 -7.30 16.19 3.46
N SER A 103 -8.04 16.15 4.57
CA SER A 103 -9.01 17.20 4.89
C SER A 103 -8.24 18.50 4.92
N ARG A 104 -8.24 19.25 3.82
CA ARG A 104 -7.76 20.63 3.83
C ARG A 104 -8.71 21.37 4.75
N LEU A 105 -8.31 21.53 6.01
CA LEU A 105 -8.85 22.55 6.89
C LEU A 105 -8.62 23.88 6.19
N HIS A 106 -9.59 24.29 5.37
CA HIS A 106 -9.75 25.68 4.99
C HIS A 106 -9.96 26.43 6.29
N ALA A 107 -8.90 27.12 6.72
CA ALA A 107 -8.98 28.14 7.75
C ALA A 107 -10.05 29.15 7.31
N ALA A 108 -11.20 29.12 7.97
CA ALA A 108 -12.13 30.23 7.97
C ALA A 108 -11.48 31.34 8.81
N GLY A 109 -11.00 32.37 8.12
CA GLY A 109 -10.70 33.68 8.67
C GLY A 109 -11.63 34.71 8.06
#